data_AF-A0A0P8B7X6-F1
#
_entry.id   AF-A0A0P8B7X6-F1
#
_cell.length_a   1.000
_cell.length_b   1.000
_cell.length_c   1.000
_cell.angle_alpha   90.00
_cell.angle_beta   90.00
_cell.angle_gamma   90.00
#
_symmetry.space_group_name_H-M   'P 1'
#
loop_
_entity.id
_entity.type
_entity.pdbx_description
1 polymer ?
#
loop_
_entity_poly.entity_id
_entity_poly.type
_entity_poly.pdbx_seq_one_letter_code
_entity_poly.pdbx_strand_id
1 'polypeptide(L)'
;MSNAHAQWATINRTNTETLLAIDAPLSGTAQQNGYHEWVGEPRIPDGVADIGLRSQPNLELMAQSPPTQTFISPMFTSLTERLERIAPVTSFSPYLPGTHTWQEIQTLTQQLGELTGHRLQAAQLMNETHT
;
A
#
# COMPACT_ATOMS: atom_id res chain seq x y z
N MET A 1 -23.99 -11.95 3.59
CA MET A 1 -22.70 -12.19 4.26
C MET A 1 -21.63 -11.52 3.42
N SER A 2 -21.23 -10.30 3.78
CA SER A 2 -20.18 -9.57 3.07
C SER A 2 -18.84 -10.12 3.57
N ASN A 3 -18.21 -11.03 2.83
CA ASN A 3 -16.80 -11.29 3.06
C ASN A 3 -16.08 -9.97 2.80
N ALA A 4 -15.50 -9.37 3.85
CA ALA A 4 -14.55 -8.29 3.70
C ALA A 4 -13.30 -8.87 3.04
N HIS A 5 -13.39 -9.14 1.74
CA HIS A 5 -12.24 -9.49 0.93
C HIS A 5 -11.28 -8.32 1.03
N ALA A 6 -10.03 -8.60 1.36
CA ALA A 6 -9.01 -7.57 1.36
C ALA A 6 -8.98 -6.87 0.00
N GLN A 7 -8.87 -5.54 0.01
CA GLN A 7 -9.27 -4.71 -1.13
C GLN A 7 -8.09 -4.06 -1.84
N TRP A 8 -6.96 -3.86 -1.17
CA TRP A 8 -5.91 -2.99 -1.67
C TRP A 8 -4.64 -3.77 -1.99
N ALA A 9 -4.03 -3.49 -3.13
CA ALA A 9 -2.72 -4.02 -3.47
C ALA A 9 -1.66 -2.92 -3.47
N THR A 10 -0.41 -3.25 -3.11
CA THR A 10 0.69 -2.28 -3.10
C THR A 10 1.92 -2.79 -3.81
N ILE A 11 2.58 -1.93 -4.59
CA ILE A 11 3.87 -2.25 -5.24
C ILE A 11 5.06 -1.77 -4.41
N ASN A 12 4.92 -0.66 -3.69
CA ASN A 12 6.00 -0.09 -2.89
C ASN A 12 5.78 -0.28 -1.39
N ARG A 13 6.90 -0.40 -0.69
CA ARG A 13 7.00 -0.64 0.75
C ARG A 13 6.26 0.40 1.59
N THR A 14 6.46 1.70 1.34
CA THR A 14 5.84 2.76 2.15
C THR A 14 4.31 2.64 2.19
N ASN A 15 3.68 2.34 1.04
CA ASN A 15 2.23 2.15 1.00
C ASN A 15 1.82 0.88 1.78
N THR A 16 2.62 -0.20 1.70
CA THR A 16 2.40 -1.41 2.52
C THR A 16 2.46 -1.10 4.01
N GLU A 17 3.51 -0.42 4.46
CA GLU A 17 3.70 -0.04 5.87
C GLU A 17 2.54 0.81 6.37
N THR A 18 2.16 1.86 5.63
CA THR A 18 1.09 2.76 6.04
C THR A 18 -0.25 2.04 6.09
N LEU A 19 -0.58 1.19 5.12
CA LEU A 19 -1.84 0.44 5.15
C LEU A 19 -1.91 -0.54 6.31
N LEU A 20 -0.81 -1.24 6.61
CA LEU A 20 -0.74 -2.12 7.79
C LEU A 20 -0.88 -1.31 9.08
N ALA A 21 -0.21 -0.16 9.19
CA ALA A 21 -0.24 0.66 10.39
C ALA A 21 -1.61 1.30 10.69
N ILE A 22 -2.48 1.42 9.69
CA ILE A 22 -3.86 1.94 9.86
C ILE A 22 -4.92 0.82 9.82
N ASP A 23 -4.50 -0.45 9.92
CA ASP A 23 -5.35 -1.65 9.84
C ASP A 23 -6.18 -1.76 8.56
N ALA A 24 -5.72 -1.16 7.45
CA ALA A 24 -6.38 -1.25 6.16
C ALA A 24 -6.06 -2.60 5.46
N PRO A 25 -7.07 -3.32 4.95
CA PRO A 25 -6.89 -4.70 4.51
C PRO A 25 -6.19 -4.81 3.14
N LEU A 26 -5.04 -5.48 3.13
CA LEU A 26 -4.24 -5.77 1.94
C LEU A 26 -4.61 -7.10 1.28
N SER A 27 -4.90 -7.09 -0.02
CA SER A 27 -5.05 -8.33 -0.81
C SER A 27 -3.72 -8.86 -1.33
N GLY A 28 -2.76 -7.95 -1.59
CA GLY A 28 -1.44 -8.35 -2.04
C GLY A 28 -0.40 -7.25 -1.94
N THR A 29 0.85 -7.64 -1.74
CA THR A 29 2.00 -6.72 -1.81
C THR A 29 3.19 -7.38 -2.46
N ALA A 30 3.97 -6.59 -3.20
CA ALA A 30 5.12 -7.09 -3.93
C ALA A 30 6.34 -7.27 -3.02
N GLN A 31 7.08 -8.36 -3.21
CA GLN A 31 8.39 -8.62 -2.61
C GLN A 31 8.34 -8.70 -1.07
N GLN A 32 7.47 -9.56 -0.52
CA GLN A 32 7.25 -9.67 0.94
C GLN A 32 8.51 -10.10 1.70
N ASN A 33 9.31 -11.01 1.16
CA ASN A 33 10.56 -11.42 1.81
C ASN A 33 11.50 -10.24 2.03
N GLY A 34 11.67 -9.40 1.00
CA GLY A 34 12.47 -8.17 1.10
C GLY A 34 11.81 -7.06 1.93
N TYR A 35 10.52 -7.19 2.27
CA TYR A 35 9.89 -6.35 3.27
C TYR A 35 10.27 -6.83 4.68
N HIS A 36 10.07 -8.11 4.99
CA HIS A 36 10.35 -8.67 6.31
C HIS A 36 11.83 -8.57 6.70
N GLU A 37 12.76 -8.72 5.75
CA GLU A 37 14.20 -8.60 6.01
C GLU A 37 14.65 -7.18 6.38
N TRP A 38 13.97 -6.15 5.86
CA TRP A 38 14.45 -4.76 5.93
C TRP A 38 13.60 -3.85 6.80
N VAL A 39 12.35 -4.20 7.07
CA VAL A 39 11.39 -3.39 7.85
C VAL A 39 11.11 -4.04 9.20
N GLY A 40 10.85 -5.34 9.21
CA GLY A 40 10.48 -6.09 10.41
C GLY A 40 9.02 -5.88 10.81
N GLU A 41 8.63 -4.65 11.15
CA GLU A 41 7.28 -4.29 11.62
C GLU A 41 6.73 -3.03 10.92
N PRO A 42 5.42 -2.98 10.61
CA PRO A 42 4.39 -3.97 10.91
C PRO A 42 4.51 -5.25 10.07
N ARG A 43 4.35 -6.43 10.67
CA ARG A 43 4.40 -7.70 9.92
C ARG A 43 3.26 -7.80 8.90
N ILE A 44 3.57 -8.28 7.69
CA ILE A 44 2.55 -8.59 6.69
C ILE A 44 1.81 -9.88 7.13
N PRO A 45 0.46 -9.85 7.25
CA PRO A 45 -0.31 -11.04 7.60
C PRO A 45 -0.21 -12.16 6.55
N ASP A 46 -0.23 -13.42 6.99
CA ASP A 46 -0.09 -14.61 6.11
C ASP A 46 -1.17 -14.71 5.00
N GLY A 47 -2.30 -14.01 5.16
CA GLY A 47 -3.38 -13.97 4.17
C GLY A 47 -3.15 -12.99 3.01
N VAL A 48 -2.10 -12.17 3.05
CA VAL A 48 -1.77 -11.21 1.98
C VAL A 48 -0.95 -11.92 0.91
N ALA A 49 -1.38 -11.85 -0.36
CA ALA A 49 -0.64 -12.48 -1.45
C ALA A 49 0.70 -11.77 -1.73
N ASP A 50 1.77 -12.54 -1.97
CA ASP A 50 2.98 -11.98 -2.59
C ASP A 50 2.76 -11.89 -4.10
N ILE A 51 2.59 -10.66 -4.59
CA ILE A 51 2.33 -10.38 -6.01
C ILE A 51 3.62 -10.26 -6.82
N GLY A 52 4.74 -10.85 -6.38
CA GLY A 52 5.97 -10.95 -7.14
C GLY A 52 6.92 -9.76 -6.93
N LEU A 53 7.78 -9.50 -7.91
CA LEU A 53 8.80 -8.45 -7.80
C LEU A 53 8.17 -7.07 -7.98
N ARG A 54 8.68 -6.05 -7.29
CA ARG A 54 8.18 -4.67 -7.44
C ARG A 54 8.31 -4.13 -8.86
N SER A 55 9.38 -4.53 -9.58
CA SER A 55 9.59 -4.20 -11.00
C SER A 55 8.80 -5.10 -11.96
N GLN A 56 8.30 -6.24 -11.49
CA GLN A 56 7.61 -7.23 -12.30
C GLN A 56 6.55 -7.96 -11.46
N PRO A 57 5.43 -7.30 -11.16
CA PRO A 57 4.35 -7.92 -10.42
C PRO A 57 3.70 -9.04 -11.24
N ASN A 58 3.21 -10.06 -10.56
CA ASN A 58 2.51 -11.21 -11.12
C ASN A 58 1.05 -10.83 -11.45
N LEU A 59 0.84 -10.32 -12.67
CA LEU A 59 -0.47 -9.88 -13.15
C LEU A 59 -1.49 -11.03 -13.25
N GLU A 60 -1.03 -12.26 -13.53
CA GLU A 60 -1.89 -13.43 -13.59
C GLU A 60 -2.45 -13.79 -12.22
N LEU A 61 -1.61 -13.70 -11.17
CA LEU A 61 -2.06 -13.87 -9.79
C LEU A 61 -3.02 -12.76 -9.38
N MET A 62 -2.69 -11.50 -9.68
CA MET A 62 -3.59 -10.38 -9.40
C MET A 62 -4.94 -10.52 -10.10
N ALA A 63 -4.98 -11.05 -11.33
CA ALA A 63 -6.21 -11.26 -12.08
C ALA A 63 -7.14 -12.33 -11.47
N GLN A 64 -6.61 -13.30 -10.71
CA GLN A 64 -7.40 -14.34 -10.04
C GLN A 64 -8.26 -13.78 -8.91
N SER A 65 -7.78 -12.73 -8.25
CA SER A 65 -8.50 -11.99 -7.21
C SER A 65 -8.16 -10.50 -7.31
N PRO A 66 -8.79 -9.78 -8.26
CA PRO A 66 -8.46 -8.39 -8.51
C PRO A 66 -8.64 -7.52 -7.25
N PRO A 67 -7.67 -6.66 -6.92
CA PRO A 67 -7.88 -5.67 -5.87
C PRO A 67 -8.92 -4.64 -6.33
N THR A 68 -9.52 -3.94 -5.38
CA THR A 68 -10.31 -2.73 -5.65
C THR A 68 -9.44 -1.63 -6.26
N GLN A 69 -8.18 -1.50 -5.81
CA GLN A 69 -7.22 -0.54 -6.36
C GLN A 69 -5.78 -0.95 -6.03
N THR A 70 -4.84 -0.57 -6.89
CA THR A 70 -3.41 -0.76 -6.67
C THR A 70 -2.72 0.56 -6.38
N PHE A 71 -1.93 0.61 -5.31
CA PHE A 71 -1.14 1.79 -4.94
C PHE A 71 0.33 1.61 -5.30
N ILE A 72 0.87 2.62 -5.97
CA ILE A 72 2.27 2.67 -6.41
C ILE A 72 2.96 3.94 -5.93
N SER A 73 4.28 4.00 -6.09
CA SER A 73 5.05 5.25 -6.03
C SER A 73 5.45 5.70 -7.44
N PRO A 74 5.84 6.97 -7.66
CA PRO A 74 6.28 7.47 -8.98
C PRO A 74 7.34 6.60 -9.68
N MET A 75 8.21 5.94 -8.92
CA MET A 75 9.22 4.99 -9.41
C MET A 75 8.63 3.83 -10.25
N PHE A 76 7.36 3.47 -10.03
CA PHE A 76 6.69 2.34 -10.68
C PHE A 76 5.61 2.76 -11.69
N THR A 77 5.58 4.04 -12.09
CA THR A 77 4.57 4.56 -13.05
C THR A 77 4.66 3.90 -14.44
N SER A 78 5.79 3.31 -14.81
CA SER A 78 5.92 2.49 -16.02
C SER A 78 5.05 1.23 -15.99
N LEU A 79 4.55 0.81 -14.82
CA LEU A 79 3.66 -0.34 -14.66
C LEU A 79 2.18 0.03 -14.77
N THR A 80 1.82 1.32 -14.74
CA THR A 80 0.42 1.79 -14.64
C THR A 80 -0.47 1.15 -15.70
N GLU A 81 -0.14 1.27 -16.99
CA GLU A 81 -0.97 0.72 -18.07
C GLU A 81 -1.21 -0.79 -17.96
N ARG A 82 -0.26 -1.54 -17.39
CA ARG A 82 -0.39 -2.99 -17.22
C ARG A 82 -1.23 -3.34 -16.00
N LEU A 83 -1.07 -2.60 -14.91
CA LEU A 83 -1.82 -2.77 -13.67
C LEU A 83 -3.28 -2.33 -13.81
N GLU A 84 -3.54 -1.27 -14.59
CA GLU A 84 -4.89 -0.76 -14.87
C GLU A 84 -5.77 -1.72 -15.67
N ARG A 85 -5.17 -2.71 -16.34
CA ARG A 85 -5.94 -3.83 -16.94
C ARG A 85 -6.56 -4.75 -15.89
N ILE A 86 -6.08 -4.68 -14.64
CA ILE A 86 -6.55 -5.51 -13.52
C ILE A 86 -7.42 -4.69 -12.57
N ALA A 87 -6.94 -3.52 -12.15
CA ALA A 87 -7.65 -2.64 -11.22
C ALA A 87 -7.16 -1.19 -11.35
N PRO A 88 -7.95 -0.17 -10.97
CA PRO A 88 -7.49 1.22 -10.95
C PRO A 88 -6.17 1.38 -10.20
N VAL A 89 -5.33 2.32 -10.66
CA VAL A 89 -4.02 2.59 -10.07
C VAL A 89 -3.97 4.00 -9.51
N THR A 90 -3.37 4.16 -8.34
CA THR A 90 -3.05 5.50 -7.81
C THR A 90 -1.60 5.55 -7.35
N SER A 91 -0.93 6.62 -7.74
CA SER A 91 0.44 6.89 -7.37
C SER A 91 0.48 7.87 -6.20
N PHE A 92 1.17 7.47 -5.12
CA PHE A 92 1.45 8.32 -3.97
C PHE A 92 2.94 8.67 -3.92
N SER A 93 3.26 9.93 -3.65
CA SER A 93 4.63 10.45 -3.66
C SER A 93 5.01 11.12 -2.33
N PRO A 94 5.27 10.35 -1.26
CA PRO A 94 5.57 10.90 0.06
C PRO A 94 6.99 11.50 0.19
N TYR A 95 7.74 11.60 -0.91
CA TYR A 95 9.12 12.11 -0.91
C TYR A 95 9.28 13.14 -2.04
N LEU A 96 8.82 14.37 -1.78
CA LEU A 96 8.99 15.49 -2.70
C LEU A 96 10.29 16.25 -2.37
N PRO A 97 11.09 16.66 -3.38
CA PRO A 97 12.27 17.47 -3.13
C PRO A 97 11.89 18.81 -2.48
N GLY A 98 12.60 19.17 -1.41
CA GLY A 98 12.42 20.47 -0.72
C GLY A 98 11.27 20.53 0.28
N THR A 99 10.62 19.40 0.61
CA THR A 99 9.58 19.34 1.64
C THR A 99 10.03 18.60 2.89
N HIS A 100 9.29 18.77 4.00
CA HIS A 100 9.54 18.06 5.24
C HIS A 100 8.99 16.63 5.12
N THR A 101 9.88 15.63 5.07
CA THR A 101 9.53 14.20 4.92
C THR A 101 8.45 13.74 5.90
N TRP A 102 8.47 14.26 7.14
CA TRP A 102 7.44 13.95 8.12
C TRP A 102 6.03 14.39 7.70
N GLN A 103 5.89 15.62 7.20
CA GLN A 103 4.61 16.17 6.76
C GLN A 103 4.05 15.43 5.54
N GLU A 104 4.92 14.96 4.65
CA GLU A 104 4.52 14.15 3.49
C GLU A 104 4.00 12.78 3.91
N ILE A 105 4.64 12.13 4.88
CA ILE A 105 4.18 10.85 5.43
C ILE A 105 2.85 11.02 6.18
N GLN A 106 2.65 12.12 6.90
CA GLN A 106 1.36 12.46 7.50
C GLN A 106 0.28 12.65 6.42
N THR A 107 0.60 13.38 5.34
CA THR A 107 -0.30 13.59 4.20
C THR A 107 -0.67 12.26 3.52
N LEU A 108 0.31 11.39 3.27
CA LEU A 108 0.08 10.05 2.75
C LEU A 108 -0.85 9.24 3.66
N THR A 109 -0.58 9.25 4.96
CA THR A 109 -1.34 8.50 5.97
C THR A 109 -2.80 8.96 5.99
N GLN A 110 -3.02 10.28 5.95
CA GLN A 110 -4.35 10.85 5.83
C GLN A 110 -5.06 10.42 4.53
N GLN A 111 -4.40 10.56 3.39
CA GLN A 111 -4.97 10.21 2.08
C GLN A 111 -5.35 8.72 1.99
N LEU A 112 -4.49 7.83 2.49
CA LEU A 112 -4.78 6.40 2.55
C LEU A 112 -5.91 6.09 3.54
N GLY A 113 -5.96 6.76 4.70
CA GLY A 113 -7.06 6.64 5.64
C GLY A 113 -8.40 7.08 5.04
N GLU A 114 -8.42 8.17 4.26
CA GLU A 114 -9.61 8.62 3.55
C GLU A 114 -10.06 7.65 2.47
N LEU A 115 -9.13 7.23 1.61
CA LEU A 115 -9.41 6.37 0.46
C LEU A 115 -9.87 4.96 0.87
N THR A 116 -9.32 4.44 1.96
CA THR A 116 -9.64 3.09 2.43
C THR A 116 -10.76 3.05 3.49
N GLY A 117 -11.23 4.21 3.96
CA GLY A 117 -12.23 4.30 5.03
C GLY A 117 -11.68 4.19 6.46
N HIS A 118 -10.36 4.17 6.65
CA HIS A 118 -9.65 4.03 7.93
C HIS A 118 -9.18 5.39 8.50
N ARG A 119 -10.03 6.42 8.38
CA ARG A 119 -9.69 7.80 8.80
C ARG A 119 -9.33 7.91 10.29
N LEU A 120 -10.02 7.14 11.14
CA LEU A 120 -9.80 7.18 12.60
C LEU A 120 -8.43 6.59 12.97
N GLN A 121 -8.07 5.46 12.36
CA GLN A 121 -6.79 4.80 12.55
C GLN A 121 -5.64 5.66 12.03
N ALA A 122 -5.82 6.29 10.85
CA ALA A 122 -4.86 7.25 10.32
C ALA A 122 -4.64 8.44 11.27
N ALA A 123 -5.71 9.02 11.81
CA ALA A 123 -5.60 10.12 12.77
C ALA A 123 -4.94 9.68 14.08
N GLN A 124 -5.25 8.50 14.58
CA GLN A 124 -4.63 7.94 15.78
C GLN A 124 -3.13 7.73 15.60
N LEU A 125 -2.72 7.08 14.50
CA LEU A 125 -1.30 6.84 14.18
C LEU A 125 -0.49 8.14 14.12
N MET A 126 -1.04 9.18 13.48
CA MET A 126 -0.38 10.50 13.41
C MET A 126 -0.25 11.19 14.77
N ASN A 127 -1.18 10.96 15.70
CA ASN A 127 -1.12 11.52 17.04
C ASN A 127 -0.10 10.80 17.92
N GLU A 128 -0.04 9.46 17.84
CA GLU A 128 0.89 8.64 18.64
C GLU A 128 2.36 8.88 18.28
N THR A 129 2.61 9.24 17.02
CA THR A 129 3.95 9.48 16.48
C THR A 129 4.44 10.93 16.63
N HIS A 130 3.68 11.80 17.30
CA HIS A 130 4.05 13.19 17.58
C HIS A 130 4.67 13.40 18.98
N THR A 131 4.79 12.33 19.78
CA THR A 131 5.38 12.30 21.14
C THR A 131 6.78 11.74 21.12
#